data_AF-A0AAD1TRS0-F1
#
_entry.id   AF-A0AAD1TRS0-F1
#
_cell.length_a   1.000
_cell.length_b   1.000
_cell.length_c   1.000
_cell.angle_alpha   90.00
_cell.angle_beta   90.00
_cell.angle_gamma   90.00
#
_symmetry.space_group_name_H-M   'P 1'
#
loop_
_entity.id
_entity.type
_entity.pdbx_description
1 polymer ?
#
loop_
_entity_poly.entity_id
_entity_poly.type
_entity_poly.pdbx_seq_one_letter_code
_entity_poly.pdbx_strand_id
1 'polypeptide(L)'
;MSEVTDLTVIEIKPEQAPVLYVAGGLDAYLEQIRQAVNEVPDMSTKKGRDRVASLAAQVSRSKTAIEKPGREYLKRLKEAVRPAEAEIKRFVDACDELRDATRRPLTEWEAEQERIKAEEAMNAMHAEALEMNIKFDQELAAKFEADHEMALLMNDKFDRDREEQRRQAEQAQRDHEERIKREAAEHARRDAEAKHKAEIEAAARREAEEKARAELAERQRIEAEQRAAREKQEAEARAEREKAAAVEAERLKAKQAEEARLAEQKRIADEQAKREADVKHRKTVGTNIVNALTSHTSLTREQAIEVLTALKDDLIPCAKIHY
;
A
#
# COMPACT_ATOMS: atom_id res chain seq x y z
N MET A 1 54.43 13.43 145.22
CA MET A 1 55.24 14.22 144.28
C MET A 1 55.94 13.23 143.38
N SER A 2 55.31 12.84 142.28
CA SER A 2 55.89 11.95 141.27
C SER A 2 56.80 12.78 140.37
N GLU A 3 58.08 12.42 140.37
CA GLU A 3 59.09 13.02 139.49
C GLU A 3 58.66 12.82 138.03
N VAL A 4 58.50 13.93 137.32
CA VAL A 4 58.32 13.93 135.86
C VAL A 4 59.69 13.61 135.27
N THR A 5 59.88 12.36 134.87
CA THR A 5 60.98 11.96 134.00
C THR A 5 60.76 12.61 132.64
N ASP A 6 61.35 13.78 132.43
CA ASP A 6 61.49 14.37 131.11
C ASP A 6 62.18 13.34 130.21
N LEU A 7 61.44 12.83 129.23
CA LEU A 7 61.98 12.01 128.15
C LEU A 7 63.07 12.81 127.47
N THR A 8 64.32 12.48 127.80
CA THR A 8 65.54 12.94 127.14
C THR A 8 65.28 13.06 125.65
N VAL A 9 65.50 14.25 125.10
CA VAL A 9 65.47 14.52 123.65
C VAL A 9 66.17 13.37 122.93
N ILE A 10 65.41 12.52 122.24
CA ILE A 10 65.94 11.36 121.51
C ILE A 10 66.70 11.90 120.30
N GLU A 11 67.99 12.16 120.49
CA GLU A 11 68.89 12.57 119.42
C GLU A 11 69.53 11.33 118.79
N ILE A 12 69.01 10.89 117.65
CA ILE A 12 69.58 9.77 116.89
C ILE A 12 70.81 10.29 116.13
N LYS A 13 71.99 9.79 116.48
CA LYS A 13 73.22 10.12 115.75
C LYS A 13 73.22 9.42 114.39
N PRO A 14 73.79 10.04 113.33
CA PRO A 14 73.86 9.43 112.00
C PRO A 14 74.49 8.03 111.98
N GLU A 15 75.48 7.76 112.84
CA GLU A 15 76.16 6.46 112.94
C GLU A 15 75.27 5.33 113.47
N GLN A 16 74.20 5.66 114.19
CA GLN A 16 73.25 4.68 114.72
C GLN A 16 72.15 4.34 113.70
N ALA A 17 71.99 5.16 112.65
CA ALA A 17 70.94 5.01 111.67
C ALA A 17 70.95 3.64 110.95
N PRO A 18 72.09 3.06 110.53
CA PRO A 18 72.11 1.75 109.87
C PRO A 18 71.63 0.60 110.74
N VAL A 19 71.77 0.71 112.08
CA VAL A 19 71.36 -0.33 113.04
C VAL A 19 69.92 -0.12 113.49
N LEU A 20 69.46 1.14 113.56
CA LEU A 20 68.12 1.48 114.05
C LEU A 20 67.04 1.43 112.96
N TYR A 21 67.33 1.88 111.73
CA TYR A 21 66.36 1.90 110.63
C TYR A 21 66.36 0.59 109.83
N VAL A 22 66.25 -0.52 110.56
CA VAL A 22 66.04 -1.87 110.02
C VAL A 22 64.70 -2.41 110.53
N ALA A 23 64.26 -3.55 110.01
CA ALA A 23 63.04 -4.20 110.47
C ALA A 23 63.12 -4.47 111.99
N GLY A 24 62.19 -3.91 112.77
CA GLY A 24 62.13 -4.03 114.24
C GLY A 24 63.16 -3.19 115.03
N GLY A 25 64.04 -2.43 114.36
CA GLY A 25 65.11 -1.69 115.03
C GLY A 25 64.66 -0.50 115.89
N LEU A 26 63.41 -0.06 115.75
CA LEU A 26 62.83 1.06 116.50
C LEU A 26 61.90 0.63 117.65
N ASP A 27 61.72 -0.67 117.86
CA ASP A 27 60.74 -1.20 118.82
C ASP A 27 61.04 -0.78 120.27
N ALA A 28 62.32 -0.67 120.63
CA ALA A 28 62.75 -0.18 121.95
C ALA A 28 62.30 1.27 122.21
N TYR A 29 62.36 2.14 121.19
CA TYR A 29 61.89 3.52 121.31
C TYR A 29 60.36 3.60 121.38
N LEU A 30 59.66 2.74 120.64
CA LEU A 30 58.20 2.65 120.73
C LEU A 30 57.74 2.21 122.12
N GLU A 31 58.42 1.23 122.71
CA GLU A 31 58.12 0.75 124.05
C GLU A 31 58.41 1.82 125.11
N GLN A 32 59.51 2.56 124.97
CA GLN A 32 59.81 3.70 125.84
C GLN A 32 58.74 4.81 125.75
N ILE A 33 58.26 5.13 124.54
CA ILE A 33 57.19 6.11 124.35
C ILE A 33 55.87 5.60 124.98
N ARG A 34 55.53 4.32 124.82
CA ARG A 34 54.35 3.71 125.44
C ARG A 34 54.39 3.80 126.96
N GLN A 35 55.53 3.46 127.56
CA GLN A 35 55.70 3.53 129.02
C GLN A 35 55.55 4.97 129.54
N ALA A 36 56.08 5.95 128.81
CA ALA A 36 56.00 7.35 129.23
C ALA A 36 54.60 7.97 129.14
N VAL A 37 53.71 7.40 128.31
CA VAL A 37 52.31 7.85 128.21
C VAL A 37 51.32 6.93 128.93
N ASN A 38 51.81 5.97 129.72
CA ASN A 38 51.00 4.96 130.42
C ASN A 38 50.29 5.47 131.69
N GLU A 39 50.14 6.78 131.83
CA GLU A 39 49.39 7.38 132.93
C GLU A 39 47.93 7.64 132.51
N VAL A 40 47.00 7.56 133.47
CA VAL A 40 45.57 7.81 133.25
C VAL A 40 45.14 9.05 134.05
N PRO A 41 45.25 10.26 133.47
CA PRO A 41 44.81 11.49 134.14
C PRO A 41 43.28 11.58 134.28
N ASP A 42 42.79 12.26 135.31
CA ASP A 42 41.36 12.48 135.55
C ASP A 42 40.73 13.46 134.54
N MET A 43 39.86 12.94 133.67
CA MET A 43 39.20 13.67 132.59
C MET A 43 38.14 14.68 133.04
N SER A 44 37.65 14.55 134.28
CA SER A 44 36.67 15.50 134.83
C SER A 44 37.31 16.87 135.11
N THR A 45 38.63 16.90 135.34
CA THR A 45 39.39 18.12 135.65
C THR A 45 40.01 18.74 134.40
N LYS A 46 40.12 20.09 134.38
CA LYS A 46 40.88 20.80 133.33
C LYS A 46 42.35 20.34 133.30
N LYS A 47 42.96 20.16 134.49
CA LYS A 47 44.35 19.73 134.63
C LYS A 47 44.61 18.35 134.01
N GLY A 48 43.70 17.39 134.18
CA GLY A 48 43.84 16.07 133.57
C GLY A 48 43.71 16.10 132.04
N ARG A 49 42.77 16.89 131.50
CA ARG A 49 42.67 17.11 130.05
C ARG A 49 43.92 17.79 129.46
N ASP A 50 44.46 18.80 130.14
CA ASP A 50 45.69 19.49 129.72
C ASP A 50 46.91 18.54 129.78
N ARG A 51 46.93 17.60 130.75
CA ARG A 51 47.97 16.57 130.84
C ARG A 51 47.91 15.58 129.68
N VAL A 52 46.72 15.08 129.32
CA VAL A 52 46.53 14.21 128.14
C VAL A 52 46.99 14.91 126.86
N ALA A 53 46.67 16.19 126.68
CA ALA A 53 47.16 16.96 125.54
C ALA A 53 48.70 17.07 125.51
N SER A 54 49.33 17.23 126.69
CA SER A 54 50.79 17.26 126.82
C SER A 54 51.44 15.92 126.46
N LEU A 55 50.88 14.79 126.94
CA LEU A 55 51.36 13.44 126.57
C LEU A 55 51.23 13.19 125.06
N ALA A 56 50.12 13.57 124.44
CA ALA A 56 49.93 13.44 123.00
C ALA A 56 50.94 14.29 122.20
N ALA A 57 51.24 15.51 122.67
CA ALA A 57 52.26 16.36 122.08
C ALA A 57 53.67 15.74 122.23
N GLN A 58 53.95 15.07 123.34
CA GLN A 58 55.20 14.36 123.59
C GLN A 58 55.40 13.17 122.64
N VAL A 59 54.35 12.38 122.37
CA VAL A 59 54.38 11.33 121.33
C VAL A 59 54.69 11.92 119.97
N SER A 60 54.04 13.04 119.61
CA SER A 60 54.22 13.70 118.31
C SER A 60 55.65 14.25 118.13
N ARG A 61 56.23 14.81 119.20
CA ARG A 61 57.64 15.26 119.20
C ARG A 61 58.60 14.09 119.07
N SER A 62 58.39 13.01 119.83
CA SER A 62 59.21 11.79 119.79
C SER A 62 59.17 11.10 118.42
N LYS A 63 57.98 11.00 117.80
CA LYS A 63 57.82 10.53 116.41
C LYS A 63 58.68 11.36 115.46
N THR A 64 58.56 12.68 115.52
CA THR A 64 59.28 13.58 114.61
C THR A 64 60.79 13.51 114.80
N ALA A 65 61.27 13.35 116.03
CA ALA A 65 62.69 13.20 116.36
C ALA A 65 63.29 11.91 115.78
N ILE A 66 62.50 10.84 115.68
CA ILE A 66 62.94 9.56 115.10
C ILE A 66 62.75 9.54 113.57
N GLU A 67 61.70 10.15 113.03
CA GLU A 67 61.38 10.11 111.59
C GLU A 67 62.36 10.95 110.75
N LYS A 68 62.72 12.15 111.23
CA LYS A 68 63.57 13.08 110.45
C LYS A 68 64.96 12.51 110.13
N PRO A 69 65.73 11.96 111.10
CA PRO A 69 67.04 11.36 110.80
C PRO A 69 66.92 10.13 109.89
N GLY A 70 65.83 9.38 109.98
CA GLY A 70 65.56 8.23 109.10
C GLY A 70 65.36 8.66 107.64
N ARG A 71 64.63 9.75 107.40
CA ARG A 71 64.48 10.33 106.05
C ARG A 71 65.81 10.85 105.50
N GLU A 72 66.63 11.48 106.33
CA GLU A 72 67.97 11.92 105.93
C GLU A 72 68.90 10.74 105.61
N TYR A 73 68.85 9.67 106.40
CA TYR A 73 69.59 8.44 106.13
C TYR A 73 69.17 7.80 104.80
N LEU A 74 67.86 7.69 104.53
CA LEU A 74 67.34 7.19 103.25
C LEU A 74 67.79 8.05 102.07
N LYS A 75 67.83 9.39 102.24
CA LYS A 75 68.34 10.30 101.21
C LYS A 75 69.82 10.02 100.91
N ARG A 76 70.66 9.85 101.94
CA ARG A 76 72.09 9.51 101.78
C ARG A 76 72.30 8.17 101.09
N LEU A 77 71.52 7.14 101.47
CA LEU A 77 71.57 5.83 100.81
C LEU A 77 71.25 5.94 99.32
N LYS A 78 70.16 6.62 98.96
CA LYS A 78 69.79 6.84 97.54
C LYS A 78 70.85 7.64 96.78
N GLU A 79 71.45 8.63 97.43
CA GLU A 79 72.55 9.41 96.83
C GLU A 79 73.78 8.55 96.58
N ALA A 80 74.11 7.64 97.50
CA ALA A 80 75.26 6.74 97.36
C ALA A 80 75.10 5.73 96.21
N VAL A 81 73.87 5.30 95.91
CA VAL A 81 73.60 4.33 94.84
C VAL A 81 73.45 5.00 93.46
N ARG A 82 73.12 6.30 93.41
CA ARG A 82 72.90 7.05 92.15
C ARG A 82 74.09 6.99 91.16
N PRO A 83 75.36 7.12 91.58
CA PRO A 83 76.49 6.97 90.66
C PRO A 83 76.57 5.58 90.03
N ALA A 84 76.26 4.52 90.80
CA ALA A 84 76.24 3.16 90.28
C ALA A 84 75.09 2.96 89.28
N GLU A 85 73.89 3.47 89.57
CA GLU A 85 72.76 3.45 88.64
C GLU A 85 73.08 4.19 87.34
N ALA A 86 73.72 5.35 87.44
CA ALA A 86 74.11 6.15 86.27
C ALA A 86 75.16 5.43 85.41
N GLU A 87 76.16 4.79 86.02
CA GLU A 87 77.18 4.04 85.27
C GLU A 87 76.60 2.77 84.65
N ILE A 88 75.70 2.05 85.33
CA ILE A 88 74.99 0.90 84.76
C ILE A 88 74.19 1.34 83.53
N LYS A 89 73.45 2.45 83.64
CA LYS A 89 72.70 2.98 82.50
C LYS A 89 73.63 3.32 81.33
N ARG A 90 74.71 4.07 81.60
CA ARG A 90 75.71 4.42 80.59
C ARG A 90 76.28 3.18 79.90
N PHE A 91 76.58 2.12 80.66
CA PHE A 91 77.09 0.86 80.12
C PHE A 91 76.07 0.17 79.20
N VAL A 92 74.79 0.12 79.60
CA VAL A 92 73.72 -0.45 78.78
C VAL A 92 73.53 0.35 77.49
N ASP A 93 73.43 1.67 77.60
CA ASP A 93 73.28 2.58 76.44
C ASP A 93 74.46 2.39 75.46
N ALA A 94 75.70 2.30 75.97
CA ALA A 94 76.89 2.06 75.15
C ALA A 94 76.90 0.65 74.51
N CYS A 95 76.39 -0.37 75.21
CA CYS A 95 76.25 -1.72 74.64
C CYS A 95 75.21 -1.75 73.52
N ASP A 96 74.09 -1.06 73.67
CA ASP A 96 73.05 -0.95 72.65
C ASP A 96 73.56 -0.20 71.42
N GLU A 97 74.27 0.91 71.60
CA GLU A 97 74.91 1.64 70.49
C GLU A 97 75.92 0.76 69.76
N LEU A 98 76.75 -0.01 70.49
CA LEU A 98 77.71 -0.93 69.89
C LEU A 98 77.01 -2.06 69.13
N ARG A 99 75.92 -2.62 69.66
CA ARG A 99 75.11 -3.63 68.96
C ARG A 99 74.58 -3.09 67.64
N ASP A 100 73.99 -1.90 67.68
CA ASP A 100 73.35 -1.29 66.52
C ASP A 100 74.40 -0.92 65.45
N ALA A 101 75.53 -0.36 65.87
CA ALA A 101 76.67 -0.09 64.99
C ALA A 101 77.25 -1.37 64.37
N THR A 102 77.33 -2.47 65.13
CA THR A 102 77.81 -3.77 64.64
C THR A 102 76.82 -4.41 63.67
N ARG A 103 75.51 -4.22 63.88
CA ARG A 103 74.45 -4.75 63.00
C ARG A 103 74.25 -3.90 61.75
N ARG A 104 74.61 -2.62 61.80
CA ARG A 104 74.38 -1.66 60.71
C ARG A 104 74.85 -2.13 59.33
N PRO A 105 76.05 -2.70 59.13
CA PRO A 105 76.48 -3.19 57.82
C PRO A 105 75.58 -4.29 57.27
N LEU A 106 75.06 -5.17 58.13
CA LEU A 106 74.12 -6.22 57.73
C LEU A 106 72.79 -5.61 57.30
N THR A 107 72.26 -4.65 58.07
CA THR A 107 71.01 -3.97 57.74
C THR A 107 71.11 -3.16 56.44
N GLU A 108 72.24 -2.48 56.21
CA GLU A 108 72.49 -1.76 54.95
C GLU A 108 72.60 -2.73 53.76
N TRP A 109 73.26 -3.89 53.95
CA TRP A 109 73.32 -4.93 52.92
C TRP A 109 71.96 -5.56 52.63
N GLU A 110 71.15 -5.87 53.64
CA GLU A 110 69.78 -6.39 53.48
C GLU A 110 68.91 -5.41 52.67
N ALA A 111 68.96 -4.12 52.98
CA ALA A 111 68.24 -3.07 52.24
C ALA A 111 68.72 -2.94 50.78
N GLU A 112 70.02 -3.04 50.54
CA GLU A 112 70.58 -3.02 49.19
C GLU A 112 70.15 -4.26 48.38
N GLN A 113 70.11 -5.43 49.00
CA GLN A 113 69.61 -6.65 48.36
C GLN A 113 68.13 -6.54 47.99
N GLU A 114 67.31 -5.93 48.84
CA GLU A 114 65.91 -5.65 48.49
C GLU A 114 65.80 -4.68 47.31
N ARG A 115 66.64 -3.65 47.25
CA ARG A 115 66.68 -2.71 46.12
C ARG A 115 67.10 -3.40 44.82
N ILE A 116 68.16 -4.21 44.86
CA ILE A 116 68.63 -4.97 43.70
C ILE A 116 67.54 -5.92 43.20
N LYS A 117 66.88 -6.66 44.10
CA LYS A 117 65.76 -7.54 43.71
C LYS A 117 64.60 -6.76 43.09
N ALA A 118 64.27 -5.59 43.62
CA ALA A 118 63.22 -4.73 43.06
C ALA A 118 63.60 -4.21 41.66
N GLU A 119 64.86 -3.82 41.46
CA GLU A 119 65.38 -3.38 40.17
C GLU A 119 65.44 -4.54 39.16
N GLU A 120 65.90 -5.71 39.55
CA GLU A 120 65.88 -6.93 38.73
C GLU A 120 64.46 -7.32 38.33
N ALA A 121 63.50 -7.24 39.25
CA ALA A 121 62.09 -7.48 38.94
C ALA A 121 61.54 -6.46 37.93
N MET A 122 61.88 -5.18 38.08
CA MET A 122 61.50 -4.14 37.13
C MET A 122 62.14 -4.39 35.75
N ASN A 123 63.43 -4.72 35.70
CA ASN A 123 64.14 -5.01 34.46
C ASN A 123 63.58 -6.25 33.77
N ALA A 124 63.19 -7.28 34.51
CA ALA A 124 62.52 -8.46 33.96
C ALA A 124 61.17 -8.09 33.31
N MET A 125 60.35 -7.31 34.01
CA MET A 125 59.08 -6.81 33.45
C MET A 125 59.32 -5.93 32.20
N HIS A 126 60.35 -5.10 32.22
CA HIS A 126 60.71 -4.27 31.07
C HIS A 126 61.15 -5.11 29.86
N ALA A 127 61.96 -6.15 30.07
CA ALA A 127 62.38 -7.06 29.03
C ALA A 127 61.20 -7.82 28.41
N GLU A 128 60.27 -8.31 29.25
CA GLU A 128 59.05 -8.99 28.78
C GLU A 128 58.16 -8.04 27.97
N ALA A 129 58.01 -6.79 28.42
CA ALA A 129 57.27 -5.76 27.69
C ALA A 129 57.89 -5.44 26.32
N LEU A 130 59.22 -5.37 26.23
CA LEU A 130 59.92 -5.18 24.97
C LEU A 130 59.69 -6.36 24.01
N GLU A 131 59.74 -7.61 24.51
CA GLU A 131 59.47 -8.79 23.68
C GLU A 131 58.03 -8.81 23.15
N MET A 132 57.05 -8.45 23.99
CA MET A 132 55.65 -8.31 23.57
C MET A 132 55.48 -7.24 22.50
N ASN A 133 56.12 -6.08 22.65
CA ASN A 133 56.07 -5.01 21.65
C ASN A 133 56.68 -5.46 20.31
N ILE A 134 57.82 -6.15 20.34
CA ILE A 134 58.45 -6.69 19.13
C ILE A 134 57.51 -7.66 18.41
N LYS A 135 56.85 -8.57 19.15
CA LYS A 135 55.87 -9.51 18.56
C LYS A 135 54.69 -8.76 17.96
N PHE A 136 54.15 -7.76 18.66
CA PHE A 136 53.06 -6.94 18.17
C PHE A 136 53.42 -6.19 16.87
N ASP A 137 54.61 -5.60 16.81
CA ASP A 137 55.09 -4.90 15.62
C ASP A 137 55.27 -5.86 14.43
N GLN A 138 55.77 -7.07 14.67
CA GLN A 138 55.88 -8.12 13.65
C GLN A 138 54.51 -8.57 13.13
N GLU A 139 53.54 -8.79 14.02
CA GLU A 139 52.18 -9.16 13.65
C GLU A 139 51.48 -8.04 12.85
N LEU A 140 51.69 -6.78 13.25
CA LEU A 140 51.15 -5.63 12.55
C LEU A 140 51.76 -5.49 11.14
N ALA A 141 53.07 -5.70 11.00
CA ALA A 141 53.75 -5.68 9.71
C ALA A 141 53.24 -6.80 8.79
N ALA A 142 53.12 -8.04 9.30
CA ALA A 142 52.60 -9.17 8.54
C ALA A 142 51.15 -8.94 8.10
N LYS A 143 50.32 -8.35 8.97
CA LYS A 143 48.94 -8.00 8.62
C LYS A 143 48.88 -6.93 7.55
N PHE A 144 49.71 -5.89 7.65
CA PHE A 144 49.76 -4.83 6.66
C PHE A 144 50.16 -5.36 5.27
N GLU A 145 51.13 -6.26 5.22
CA GLU A 145 51.54 -6.92 3.97
C GLU A 145 50.40 -7.75 3.37
N ALA A 146 49.74 -8.58 4.18
CA ALA A 146 48.60 -9.39 3.75
C ALA A 146 47.40 -8.54 3.26
N ASP A 147 47.08 -7.46 3.98
CA ASP A 147 46.02 -6.52 3.59
C ASP A 147 46.38 -5.80 2.28
N HIS A 148 47.65 -5.46 2.08
CA HIS A 148 48.13 -4.85 0.85
C HIS A 148 48.04 -5.80 -0.36
N GLU A 149 48.47 -7.05 -0.21
CA GLU A 149 48.32 -8.08 -1.24
C GLU A 149 46.85 -8.30 -1.61
N MET A 150 45.98 -8.37 -0.60
CA MET A 150 44.53 -8.50 -0.80
C MET A 150 43.97 -7.31 -1.58
N ALA A 151 44.40 -6.09 -1.25
CA ALA A 151 43.97 -4.89 -1.96
C ALA A 151 44.39 -4.90 -3.44
N LEU A 152 45.62 -5.36 -3.74
CA LEU A 152 46.09 -5.52 -5.12
C LEU A 152 45.26 -6.55 -5.89
N LEU A 153 44.98 -7.71 -5.29
CA LEU A 153 44.14 -8.75 -5.90
C LEU A 153 42.71 -8.27 -6.15
N MET A 154 42.13 -7.51 -5.21
CA MET A 154 40.81 -6.92 -5.38
C MET A 154 40.81 -5.89 -6.52
N ASN A 155 41.85 -5.05 -6.62
CA ASN A 155 41.96 -4.07 -7.69
C ASN A 155 42.05 -4.76 -9.07
N ASP A 156 42.90 -5.78 -9.20
CA ASP A 156 43.00 -6.59 -10.42
C ASP A 156 41.67 -7.26 -10.80
N LYS A 157 40.90 -7.73 -9.80
CA LYS A 157 39.54 -8.24 -10.05
C LYS A 157 38.60 -7.14 -10.55
N PHE A 158 38.61 -5.96 -9.93
CA PHE A 158 37.77 -4.84 -10.38
C PHE A 158 38.10 -4.40 -11.81
N ASP A 159 39.38 -4.39 -12.17
CA ASP A 159 39.81 -4.08 -13.54
C ASP A 159 39.34 -5.14 -14.53
N ARG A 160 39.48 -6.44 -14.20
CA ARG A 160 38.95 -7.55 -15.03
C ARG A 160 37.44 -7.47 -15.19
N ASP A 161 36.70 -7.24 -14.11
CA ASP A 161 35.24 -7.11 -14.15
C ASP A 161 34.81 -5.91 -15.00
N ARG A 162 35.53 -4.79 -14.92
CA ARG A 162 35.29 -3.60 -15.75
C ARG A 162 35.55 -3.90 -17.23
N GLU A 163 36.63 -4.60 -17.56
CA GLU A 163 36.92 -5.02 -18.92
C GLU A 163 35.88 -5.99 -19.47
N GLU A 164 35.41 -6.94 -18.65
CA GLU A 164 34.34 -7.85 -19.04
C GLU A 164 33.02 -7.11 -19.27
N GLN A 165 32.63 -6.18 -18.40
CA GLN A 165 31.46 -5.34 -18.62
C GLN A 165 31.56 -4.51 -19.91
N ARG A 166 32.74 -3.96 -20.23
CA ARG A 166 32.97 -3.27 -21.51
C ARG A 166 32.77 -4.20 -22.70
N ARG A 167 33.30 -5.43 -22.64
CA ARG A 167 33.11 -6.43 -23.70
C ARG A 167 31.65 -6.83 -23.86
N GLN A 168 30.93 -7.04 -22.76
CA GLN A 168 29.50 -7.36 -22.78
C GLN A 168 28.67 -6.22 -23.36
N ALA A 169 28.98 -4.97 -22.98
CA ALA A 169 28.32 -3.79 -23.53
C ALA A 169 28.59 -3.63 -25.04
N GLU A 170 29.82 -3.86 -25.50
CA GLU A 170 30.16 -3.83 -26.93
C GLU A 170 29.41 -4.94 -27.70
N GLN A 171 29.36 -6.16 -27.15
CA GLN A 171 28.61 -7.25 -27.76
C GLN A 171 27.10 -6.92 -27.84
N ALA A 172 26.53 -6.39 -26.76
CA ALA A 172 25.13 -5.98 -26.73
C ALA A 172 24.82 -4.86 -27.74
N GLN A 173 25.74 -3.91 -27.95
CA GLN A 173 25.63 -2.90 -28.99
C GLN A 173 25.65 -3.52 -30.39
N ARG A 174 26.60 -4.42 -30.66
CA ARG A 174 26.68 -5.15 -31.94
C ARG A 174 25.41 -5.95 -32.22
N ASP A 175 24.92 -6.70 -31.23
CA ASP A 175 23.69 -7.50 -31.36
C ASP A 175 22.46 -6.60 -31.58
N HIS A 176 22.41 -5.43 -30.93
CA HIS A 176 21.34 -4.46 -31.14
C HIS A 176 21.37 -3.84 -32.54
N GLU A 177 22.55 -3.45 -33.03
CA GLU A 177 22.75 -2.94 -34.39
C GLU A 177 22.39 -4.01 -35.43
N GLU A 178 22.78 -5.27 -35.22
CA GLU A 178 22.37 -6.38 -36.06
C GLU A 178 20.86 -6.58 -36.05
N ARG A 179 20.22 -6.49 -34.89
CA ARG A 179 18.77 -6.60 -34.77
C ARG A 179 18.07 -5.48 -35.56
N ILE A 180 18.50 -4.23 -35.40
CA ILE A 180 17.98 -3.10 -36.16
C ILE A 180 18.16 -3.36 -37.66
N LYS A 181 19.33 -3.85 -38.09
CA LYS A 181 19.58 -4.17 -39.50
C LYS A 181 18.65 -5.27 -40.02
N ARG A 182 18.40 -6.31 -39.23
CA ARG A 182 17.46 -7.40 -39.56
C ARG A 182 16.02 -6.90 -39.62
N GLU A 183 15.59 -6.11 -38.63
CA GLU A 183 14.26 -5.50 -38.60
C GLU A 183 14.05 -4.56 -39.79
N ALA A 184 15.05 -3.74 -40.14
CA ALA A 184 14.99 -2.89 -41.34
C ALA A 184 14.91 -3.72 -42.62
N ALA A 185 15.68 -4.81 -42.73
CA ALA A 185 15.63 -5.71 -43.88
C ALA A 185 14.28 -6.46 -43.97
N GLU A 186 13.71 -6.87 -42.84
CA GLU A 186 12.41 -7.52 -42.78
C GLU A 186 11.29 -6.52 -43.11
N HIS A 187 11.34 -5.31 -42.57
CA HIS A 187 10.40 -4.25 -42.88
C HIS A 187 10.43 -3.93 -44.38
N ALA A 188 11.61 -3.81 -44.98
CA ALA A 188 11.74 -3.62 -46.42
C ALA A 188 11.14 -4.78 -47.23
N ARG A 189 11.28 -6.03 -46.76
CA ARG A 189 10.64 -7.20 -47.38
C ARG A 189 9.12 -7.15 -47.24
N ARG A 190 8.60 -6.88 -46.04
CA ARG A 190 7.16 -6.76 -45.79
C ARG A 190 6.53 -5.64 -46.61
N ASP A 191 7.20 -4.50 -46.74
CA ASP A 191 6.75 -3.39 -47.58
C ASP A 191 6.75 -3.78 -49.06
N ALA A 192 7.77 -4.50 -49.53
CA ALA A 192 7.81 -5.00 -50.90
C ALA A 192 6.72 -6.04 -51.19
N GLU A 193 6.49 -6.98 -50.26
CA GLU A 193 5.42 -7.98 -50.34
C GLU A 193 4.04 -7.32 -50.27
N ALA A 194 3.85 -6.30 -49.43
CA ALA A 194 2.61 -5.54 -49.34
C ALA A 194 2.32 -4.76 -50.63
N LYS A 195 3.35 -4.13 -51.23
CA LYS A 195 3.21 -3.48 -52.54
C LYS A 195 2.86 -4.48 -53.63
N HIS A 196 3.55 -5.61 -53.68
CA HIS A 196 3.26 -6.68 -54.65
C HIS A 196 1.83 -7.23 -54.47
N LYS A 197 1.38 -7.44 -53.23
CA LYS A 197 0.01 -7.87 -52.95
C LYS A 197 -1.03 -6.80 -53.34
N ALA A 198 -0.76 -5.53 -53.07
CA ALA A 198 -1.61 -4.43 -53.48
C ALA A 198 -1.70 -4.30 -55.01
N GLU A 199 -0.61 -4.57 -55.74
CA GLU A 199 -0.60 -4.62 -57.20
C GLU A 199 -1.43 -5.80 -57.74
N ILE A 200 -1.34 -6.99 -57.13
CA ILE A 200 -2.18 -8.14 -57.48
C ILE A 200 -3.65 -7.84 -57.20
N GLU A 201 -4.00 -7.27 -56.04
CA GLU A 201 -5.37 -6.92 -55.71
C GLU A 201 -5.92 -5.82 -56.63
N ALA A 202 -5.10 -4.84 -57.02
CA ALA A 202 -5.46 -3.82 -57.99
C ALA A 202 -5.67 -4.41 -59.39
N ALA A 203 -4.82 -5.36 -59.81
CA ALA A 203 -4.99 -6.09 -61.07
C ALA A 203 -6.27 -6.93 -61.06
N ALA A 204 -6.55 -7.64 -59.96
CA ALA A 204 -7.77 -8.43 -59.79
C ALA A 204 -9.03 -7.55 -59.79
N ARG A 205 -8.98 -6.35 -59.19
CA ARG A 205 -10.09 -5.37 -59.26
C ARG A 205 -10.31 -4.87 -60.68
N ARG A 206 -9.26 -4.58 -61.43
CA ARG A 206 -9.37 -4.18 -62.85
C ARG A 206 -9.95 -5.31 -63.70
N GLU A 207 -9.50 -6.55 -63.49
CA GLU A 207 -10.05 -7.71 -64.19
C GLU A 207 -11.52 -7.96 -63.84
N ALA A 208 -11.92 -7.78 -62.57
CA ALA A 208 -13.31 -7.87 -62.14
C ALA A 208 -14.18 -6.75 -62.71
N GLU A 209 -13.67 -5.53 -62.80
CA GLU A 209 -14.38 -4.39 -63.41
C GLU A 209 -14.56 -4.59 -64.93
N GLU A 210 -13.53 -5.07 -65.63
CA GLU A 210 -13.62 -5.41 -67.05
C GLU A 210 -14.61 -6.58 -67.30
N LYS A 211 -14.60 -7.62 -66.45
CA LYS A 211 -15.60 -8.69 -66.52
C LYS A 211 -17.02 -8.19 -66.25
N ALA A 212 -17.21 -7.30 -65.28
CA ALA A 212 -18.51 -6.72 -65.00
C ALA A 212 -19.01 -5.84 -66.17
N ARG A 213 -18.11 -5.10 -66.84
CA ARG A 213 -18.44 -4.34 -68.06
C ARG A 213 -18.79 -5.26 -69.23
N ALA A 214 -18.07 -6.36 -69.41
CA ALA A 214 -18.36 -7.35 -70.44
C ALA A 214 -19.72 -8.04 -70.20
N GLU A 215 -20.05 -8.40 -68.95
CA GLU A 215 -21.33 -9.01 -68.59
C GLU A 215 -22.51 -8.04 -68.80
N LEU A 216 -22.33 -6.75 -68.47
CA LEU A 216 -23.32 -5.71 -68.76
C LEU A 216 -23.55 -5.54 -70.27
N ALA A 217 -22.49 -5.58 -71.08
CA ALA A 217 -22.59 -5.51 -72.53
C ALA A 217 -23.28 -6.74 -73.13
N GLU A 218 -23.02 -7.94 -72.62
CA GLU A 218 -23.68 -9.17 -73.04
C GLU A 218 -25.18 -9.16 -72.69
N ARG A 219 -25.53 -8.72 -71.48
CA ARG A 219 -26.93 -8.55 -71.07
C ARG A 219 -27.68 -7.56 -71.98
N GLN A 220 -27.04 -6.46 -72.37
CA GLN A 220 -27.63 -5.49 -73.31
C GLN A 220 -27.84 -6.08 -74.71
N ARG A 221 -26.94 -6.96 -75.19
CA ARG A 221 -27.12 -7.65 -76.48
C ARG A 221 -28.27 -8.64 -76.45
N ILE A 222 -28.37 -9.44 -75.38
CA ILE A 222 -29.46 -10.41 -75.20
C ILE A 222 -30.81 -9.69 -75.11
N GLU A 223 -30.86 -8.56 -74.41
CA GLU A 223 -32.09 -7.77 -74.29
C GLU A 223 -32.50 -7.13 -75.64
N ALA A 224 -31.53 -6.67 -76.44
CA ALA A 224 -31.79 -6.17 -77.79
C ALA A 224 -32.29 -7.27 -78.75
N GLU A 225 -31.73 -8.48 -78.65
CA GLU A 225 -32.17 -9.64 -79.43
C GLU A 225 -33.59 -10.09 -79.05
N GLN A 226 -33.91 -10.09 -77.75
CA GLN A 226 -35.27 -10.39 -77.28
C GLN A 226 -36.30 -9.33 -77.71
N ARG A 227 -35.91 -8.05 -77.78
CA ARG A 227 -36.79 -6.99 -78.32
C ARG A 227 -37.05 -7.18 -79.81
N ALA A 228 -36.02 -7.49 -80.59
CA ALA A 228 -36.16 -7.77 -82.03
C ALA A 228 -37.04 -9.02 -82.30
N ALA A 229 -36.95 -10.05 -81.46
CA ALA A 229 -37.80 -11.24 -81.56
C ALA A 229 -39.29 -10.94 -81.26
N ARG A 230 -39.56 -10.06 -80.29
CA ARG A 230 -40.94 -9.64 -79.95
C ARG A 230 -41.58 -8.78 -81.04
N GLU A 231 -40.84 -7.85 -81.64
CA GLU A 231 -41.35 -7.05 -82.77
C GLU A 231 -41.70 -7.93 -83.99
N LYS A 232 -40.93 -8.98 -84.25
CA LYS A 232 -41.22 -9.92 -85.34
C LYS A 232 -42.50 -10.73 -85.11
N GLN A 233 -42.76 -11.15 -83.87
CA GLN A 233 -43.99 -11.85 -83.50
C GLN A 233 -45.24 -10.95 -83.55
N GLU A 234 -45.13 -9.67 -83.17
CA GLU A 234 -46.24 -8.72 -83.29
C GLU A 234 -46.58 -8.37 -84.75
N ALA A 235 -45.60 -8.37 -85.66
CA ALA A 235 -45.83 -8.14 -87.09
C ALA A 235 -46.57 -9.32 -87.77
N GLU A 236 -46.24 -10.57 -87.43
CA GLU A 236 -46.95 -11.76 -87.95
C GLU A 236 -48.40 -11.84 -87.44
N ALA A 237 -48.63 -11.49 -86.16
CA ALA A 237 -49.98 -11.47 -85.58
C ALA A 237 -50.90 -10.38 -86.18
N ARG A 238 -50.34 -9.26 -86.67
CA ARG A 238 -51.12 -8.23 -87.40
C ARG A 238 -51.52 -8.69 -88.80
N ALA A 239 -50.64 -9.41 -89.52
CA ALA A 239 -50.93 -9.90 -90.86
C ALA A 239 -52.01 -11.00 -90.89
N GLU A 240 -52.14 -11.80 -89.82
CA GLU A 240 -53.18 -12.83 -89.72
C GLU A 240 -54.57 -12.24 -89.41
N ARG A 241 -54.62 -11.17 -88.59
CA ARG A 241 -55.87 -10.44 -88.28
C ARG A 241 -56.43 -9.69 -89.48
N GLU A 242 -55.58 -9.20 -90.38
CA GLU A 242 -56.01 -8.49 -91.60
C GLU A 242 -56.63 -9.44 -92.65
N LYS A 243 -56.14 -10.68 -92.74
CA LYS A 243 -56.70 -11.72 -93.62
C LYS A 243 -58.05 -12.28 -93.13
N ALA A 244 -58.26 -12.37 -91.81
CA ALA A 244 -59.52 -12.81 -91.23
C ALA A 244 -60.65 -11.77 -91.40
N ALA A 245 -60.33 -10.47 -91.44
CA ALA A 245 -61.32 -9.40 -91.60
C ALA A 245 -61.87 -9.29 -93.05
N ALA A 246 -61.12 -9.71 -94.07
CA ALA A 246 -61.54 -9.65 -95.47
C ALA A 246 -62.58 -10.74 -95.84
N VAL A 247 -62.53 -11.92 -95.20
CA VAL A 247 -63.42 -13.06 -95.51
C VAL A 247 -64.82 -12.90 -94.90
N GLU A 248 -64.94 -12.20 -93.76
CA GLU A 248 -66.24 -11.91 -93.12
C GLU A 248 -67.00 -10.75 -93.80
N ALA A 249 -66.30 -9.81 -94.44
CA ALA A 249 -66.92 -8.67 -95.13
C ALA A 249 -67.63 -9.05 -96.46
N GLU A 250 -67.25 -10.16 -97.09
CA GLU A 250 -67.86 -10.64 -98.34
C GLU A 250 -69.17 -11.42 -98.08
N ARG A 251 -69.22 -12.19 -96.98
CA ARG A 251 -70.43 -12.94 -96.57
C ARG A 251 -71.60 -12.06 -96.13
N LEU A 252 -71.32 -10.88 -95.56
CA LEU A 252 -72.37 -9.95 -95.11
C LEU A 252 -73.07 -9.23 -96.28
N LYS A 253 -72.35 -8.96 -97.38
CA LYS A 253 -72.90 -8.30 -98.58
C LYS A 253 -73.84 -9.18 -99.39
N ALA A 254 -73.65 -10.51 -99.37
CA ALA A 254 -74.52 -11.45 -100.08
C ALA A 254 -75.91 -11.62 -99.43
N LYS A 255 -76.01 -11.49 -98.09
CA LYS A 255 -77.29 -11.63 -97.37
C LYS A 255 -78.16 -10.36 -97.45
N GLN A 256 -77.56 -9.17 -97.48
CA GLN A 256 -78.30 -7.91 -97.51
C GLN A 256 -78.94 -7.59 -98.88
N ALA A 257 -78.48 -8.21 -99.97
CA ALA A 257 -79.05 -8.02 -101.30
C ALA A 257 -80.35 -8.83 -101.54
N GLU A 258 -80.56 -9.94 -100.82
CA GLU A 258 -81.74 -10.79 -100.98
C GLU A 258 -82.96 -10.27 -100.19
N GLU A 259 -82.74 -9.74 -98.98
CA GLU A 259 -83.81 -9.19 -98.13
C GLU A 259 -84.43 -7.89 -98.70
N ALA A 260 -83.67 -7.10 -99.48
CA ALA A 260 -84.16 -5.86 -100.09
C ALA A 260 -85.18 -6.09 -101.23
N ARG A 261 -85.11 -7.24 -101.95
CA ARG A 261 -86.07 -7.55 -103.04
C ARG A 261 -87.43 -8.01 -102.56
N LEU A 262 -87.51 -8.65 -101.38
CA LEU A 262 -88.73 -9.22 -100.83
C LEU A 262 -89.61 -8.18 -100.10
N ALA A 263 -89.04 -7.06 -99.67
CA ALA A 263 -89.77 -5.97 -98.99
C ALA A 263 -90.53 -5.06 -99.98
N GLU A 264 -90.01 -4.82 -101.18
CA GLU A 264 -90.63 -3.91 -102.16
C GLU A 264 -91.88 -4.52 -102.84
N GLN A 265 -91.90 -5.84 -103.08
CA GLN A 265 -93.05 -6.52 -103.70
C GLN A 265 -94.30 -6.58 -102.79
N LYS A 266 -94.15 -6.50 -101.46
CA LYS A 266 -95.28 -6.56 -100.52
C LYS A 266 -96.01 -5.22 -100.34
N ARG A 267 -95.40 -4.08 -100.68
CA ARG A 267 -96.01 -2.75 -100.50
C ARG A 267 -97.01 -2.35 -101.61
N ILE A 268 -96.88 -2.90 -102.81
CA ILE A 268 -97.71 -2.52 -103.97
C ILE A 268 -99.06 -3.28 -104.00
N ALA A 269 -99.13 -4.48 -103.42
CA ALA A 269 -100.34 -5.30 -103.43
C ALA A 269 -101.41 -4.85 -102.41
N ASP A 270 -101.00 -4.32 -101.25
CA ASP A 270 -101.92 -3.96 -100.17
C ASP A 270 -102.67 -2.62 -100.38
N GLU A 271 -102.23 -1.79 -101.33
CA GLU A 271 -102.84 -0.48 -101.61
C GLU A 271 -104.01 -0.55 -102.62
N GLN A 272 -104.04 -1.55 -103.52
CA GLN A 272 -105.10 -1.70 -104.53
C GLN A 272 -106.38 -2.35 -103.98
N ALA A 273 -106.29 -3.21 -102.95
CA ALA A 273 -107.45 -3.91 -102.39
C ALA A 273 -108.45 -3.00 -101.65
N LYS A 274 -108.02 -1.82 -101.16
CA LYS A 274 -108.89 -0.91 -100.40
C LYS A 274 -109.76 0.02 -101.25
N ARG A 275 -109.47 0.20 -102.55
CA ARG A 275 -110.24 1.12 -103.43
C ARG A 275 -111.41 0.46 -104.17
N GLU A 276 -111.47 -0.87 -104.25
CA GLU A 276 -112.54 -1.57 -104.97
C GLU A 276 -113.78 -1.93 -104.12
N ALA A 277 -113.63 -2.03 -102.79
CA ALA A 277 -114.74 -2.38 -101.89
C ALA A 277 -115.77 -1.24 -101.71
N ASP A 278 -115.32 0.01 -101.84
CA ASP A 278 -116.11 1.19 -101.45
C ASP A 278 -117.11 1.67 -102.53
N VAL A 279 -116.91 1.24 -103.78
CA VAL A 279 -117.79 1.58 -104.92
C VAL A 279 -119.02 0.68 -104.98
N LYS A 280 -118.91 -0.59 -104.55
CA LYS A 280 -120.03 -1.55 -104.60
C LYS A 280 -121.09 -1.29 -103.54
N HIS A 281 -120.71 -0.83 -102.34
CA HIS A 281 -121.66 -0.58 -101.26
C HIS A 281 -122.63 0.58 -101.58
N ARG A 282 -122.14 1.66 -102.21
CA ARG A 282 -122.96 2.83 -102.56
C ARG A 282 -124.07 2.55 -103.56
N LYS A 283 -123.87 1.63 -104.51
CA LYS A 283 -124.91 1.26 -105.50
C LYS A 283 -126.09 0.53 -104.85
N THR A 284 -125.83 -0.36 -103.91
CA THR A 284 -126.88 -1.21 -103.31
C THR A 284 -127.84 -0.41 -102.43
N VAL A 285 -127.33 0.58 -101.68
CA VAL A 285 -128.15 1.39 -100.78
C VAL A 285 -129.14 2.27 -101.55
N GLY A 286 -128.72 2.88 -102.68
CA GLY A 286 -129.57 3.74 -103.49
C GLY A 286 -130.74 2.99 -104.14
N THR A 287 -130.51 1.77 -104.62
CA THR A 287 -131.57 0.96 -105.28
C THR A 287 -132.69 0.57 -104.30
N ASN A 288 -132.36 0.28 -103.05
CA ASN A 288 -133.35 -0.12 -102.04
C ASN A 288 -134.31 1.02 -101.67
N ILE A 289 -133.84 2.26 -101.61
CA ILE A 289 -134.68 3.40 -101.21
C ILE A 289 -135.69 3.76 -102.32
N VAL A 290 -135.28 3.72 -103.59
CA VAL A 290 -136.20 3.98 -104.72
C VAL A 290 -137.31 2.93 -104.78
N ASN A 291 -136.98 1.65 -104.54
CA ASN A 291 -137.98 0.59 -104.51
C ASN A 291 -138.99 0.77 -103.37
N ALA A 292 -138.54 1.14 -102.16
CA ALA A 292 -139.43 1.37 -101.03
C ALA A 292 -140.43 2.53 -101.28
N LEU A 293 -139.98 3.62 -101.90
CA LEU A 293 -140.84 4.77 -102.24
C LEU A 293 -141.94 4.40 -103.25
N THR A 294 -141.64 3.48 -104.18
CA THR A 294 -142.59 3.08 -105.24
C THR A 294 -143.69 2.13 -104.73
N SER A 295 -143.46 1.39 -103.63
CA SER A 295 -144.44 0.41 -103.12
C SER A 295 -145.47 0.99 -102.16
N HIS A 296 -145.13 2.06 -101.44
CA HIS A 296 -145.97 2.60 -100.35
C HIS A 296 -146.73 3.87 -100.73
N THR A 297 -146.57 4.35 -101.96
CA THR A 297 -147.21 5.57 -102.46
C THR A 297 -147.62 5.39 -103.92
N SER A 298 -148.55 6.21 -104.41
CA SER A 298 -148.99 6.22 -105.82
C SER A 298 -148.01 6.97 -106.74
N LEU A 299 -146.73 7.12 -106.34
CA LEU A 299 -145.72 7.90 -107.06
C LEU A 299 -145.06 7.10 -108.18
N THR A 300 -144.85 7.76 -109.32
CA THR A 300 -144.11 7.18 -110.45
C THR A 300 -142.61 7.12 -110.15
N ARG A 301 -141.90 6.19 -110.78
CA ARG A 301 -140.48 5.93 -110.52
C ARG A 301 -139.60 7.18 -110.69
N GLU A 302 -139.93 8.04 -111.65
CA GLU A 302 -139.22 9.30 -111.87
C GLU A 302 -139.38 10.24 -110.67
N GLN A 303 -140.59 10.36 -110.14
CA GLN A 303 -140.86 11.15 -108.93
C GLN A 303 -140.16 10.56 -107.70
N ALA A 304 -140.08 9.23 -107.57
CA ALA A 304 -139.38 8.58 -106.46
C ALA A 304 -137.86 8.82 -106.46
N ILE A 305 -137.23 8.92 -107.64
CA ILE A 305 -135.81 9.28 -107.76
C ILE A 305 -135.58 10.74 -107.41
N GLU A 306 -136.50 11.62 -107.83
CA GLU A 306 -136.43 13.03 -107.50
C GLU A 306 -136.53 13.25 -105.98
N VAL A 307 -137.42 12.53 -105.30
CA VAL A 307 -137.54 12.51 -103.83
C VAL A 307 -136.28 11.95 -103.16
N LEU A 308 -135.68 10.84 -103.65
CA LEU A 308 -134.41 10.33 -103.10
C LEU A 308 -133.28 11.36 -103.26
N THR A 309 -133.23 12.07 -104.38
CA THR A 309 -132.20 13.08 -104.63
C THR A 309 -132.36 14.26 -103.69
N ALA A 310 -133.58 14.75 -103.49
CA ALA A 310 -133.88 15.79 -102.52
C ALA A 310 -133.55 15.39 -101.07
N LEU A 311 -133.73 14.11 -100.71
CA LEU A 311 -133.35 13.56 -99.40
C LEU A 311 -131.83 13.36 -99.24
N LYS A 312 -131.13 12.99 -100.32
CA LYS A 312 -129.67 12.83 -100.34
C LYS A 312 -128.95 14.20 -100.30
N ASP A 313 -129.55 15.24 -100.87
CA ASP A 313 -129.03 16.61 -100.91
C ASP A 313 -129.58 17.50 -99.75
N ASP A 314 -130.21 16.92 -98.72
CA ASP A 314 -130.71 17.58 -97.50
C ASP A 314 -131.68 18.77 -97.72
N LEU A 315 -132.47 18.72 -98.78
CA LEU A 315 -133.38 19.81 -99.18
C LEU A 315 -134.74 19.81 -98.45
N ILE A 316 -135.07 18.78 -97.64
CA ILE A 316 -136.37 18.61 -96.95
C ILE A 316 -136.20 18.66 -95.42
N PRO A 317 -136.60 19.75 -94.74
CA PRO A 317 -136.52 19.85 -93.27
C PRO A 317 -137.52 18.89 -92.57
N CYS A 318 -137.12 18.30 -91.44
CA CYS A 318 -137.94 17.39 -90.61
C CYS A 318 -138.33 16.05 -91.28
N ALA A 319 -137.37 15.36 -91.91
CA ALA A 319 -137.58 14.09 -92.63
C ALA A 319 -137.98 12.86 -91.78
N LYS A 320 -138.14 13.01 -90.46
CA LYS A 320 -138.67 11.96 -89.57
C LYS A 320 -139.72 12.58 -88.65
N ILE A 321 -140.96 12.15 -88.81
CA ILE A 321 -142.08 12.49 -87.92
C ILE A 321 -142.30 11.26 -87.03
N HIS A 322 -142.17 11.42 -85.72
CA HIS A 322 -142.63 10.44 -84.74
C HIS A 322 -144.02 10.87 -84.28
N TYR A 323 -144.98 9.93 -84.32
CA TYR A 323 -146.37 10.11 -83.90
C TYR A 323 -146.49 10.60 -82.46
#